data_AF-A0A525ILY5-F1
#
_entry.id   AF-A0A525ILY5-F1
#
_cell.length_a   1.000
_cell.length_b   1.000
_cell.length_c   1.000
_cell.angle_alpha   90.00
_cell.angle_beta   90.00
_cell.angle_gamma   90.00
#
_symmetry.space_group_name_H-M   'P 1'
#
loop_
_entity.id
_entity.type
_entity.pdbx_description
1 polymer ?
#
loop_
_entity_poly.entity_id
_entity_poly.type
_entity_poly.pdbx_seq_one_letter_code
_entity_poly.pdbx_strand_id
1 'polypeptide(L)'
;MLDRLGYGAYNFHPGPPTYPGRAPAHFALYGRATEFGATAHVMVARADEGPIVGLEMFSIPPGTSVASLEGMAYVRLSLLFWTLAKPLARRSERLPQLPARWSGTKTTRRDYAALREIPRDIKKDELDRRIEVFGDDPDFGSPRTFVSAA
;
A
#
# COMPACT_ATOMS: atom_id res chain seq x y z
N MET A 1 -17.44 8.67 13.66
CA MET A 1 -16.51 9.82 13.51
C MET A 1 -16.53 10.34 12.07
N LEU A 2 -16.27 9.48 11.07
CA LEU A 2 -16.19 9.89 9.66
C LEU A 2 -17.46 10.58 9.12
N ASP A 3 -18.65 10.07 9.42
CA ASP A 3 -19.91 10.64 8.91
C ASP A 3 -20.25 12.03 9.49
N ARG A 4 -19.56 12.46 10.55
CA ARG A 4 -19.81 13.76 11.21
C ARG A 4 -19.06 14.92 10.56
N LEU A 5 -18.20 14.65 9.57
CA LEU A 5 -17.33 15.67 8.95
C LEU A 5 -18.04 16.52 7.89
N GLY A 6 -19.21 16.10 7.37
CA GLY A 6 -20.03 16.86 6.43
C GLY A 6 -19.51 16.94 4.98
N TYR A 7 -18.19 16.92 4.78
CA TYR A 7 -17.53 17.12 3.47
C TYR A 7 -16.82 15.87 2.93
N GLY A 8 -17.03 14.73 3.60
CA GLY A 8 -16.30 13.49 3.37
C GLY A 8 -14.94 13.46 4.10
N ALA A 9 -14.32 12.29 4.08
CA ALA A 9 -12.97 12.07 4.58
C ALA A 9 -12.23 11.26 3.52
N TYR A 10 -10.99 11.63 3.20
CA TYR A 10 -10.25 11.03 2.10
C TYR A 10 -8.88 10.60 2.58
N ASN A 11 -8.45 9.43 2.13
CA ASN A 11 -7.13 8.89 2.37
C ASN A 11 -6.37 8.75 1.05
N PHE A 12 -5.07 8.95 1.12
CA PHE A 12 -4.12 8.85 0.01
C PHE A 12 -3.20 7.66 0.31
N HIS A 13 -3.45 6.54 -0.36
CA HIS A 13 -2.76 5.27 -0.18
C HIS A 13 -1.59 5.12 -1.16
N PRO A 14 -0.35 4.86 -0.70
CA PRO A 14 0.85 4.64 -1.53
C PRO A 14 0.84 3.25 -2.20
N GLY A 15 -0.25 2.90 -2.88
CA GLY A 15 -0.41 1.67 -3.62
C GLY A 15 -1.65 1.72 -4.53
N PRO A 16 -1.70 0.87 -5.57
CA PRO A 16 -2.88 0.76 -6.42
C PRO A 16 -3.98 -0.06 -5.71
N PRO A 17 -5.21 -0.08 -6.24
CA PRO A 17 -6.34 -0.79 -5.65
C PRO A 17 -6.16 -2.31 -5.54
N THR A 18 -5.22 -2.88 -6.29
CA THR A 18 -4.84 -4.30 -6.28
C THR A 18 -3.95 -4.68 -5.10
N TYR A 19 -3.38 -3.70 -4.38
CA TYR A 19 -2.55 -3.90 -3.19
C TYR A 19 -3.08 -3.07 -2.00
N PRO A 20 -4.27 -3.39 -1.46
CA PRO A 20 -4.77 -2.76 -0.25
C PRO A 20 -4.01 -3.26 0.99
N GLY A 21 -3.97 -2.43 2.05
CA GLY A 21 -3.39 -2.80 3.32
C GLY A 21 -1.91 -2.42 3.47
N ARG A 22 -1.16 -3.24 4.21
CA ARG A 22 0.19 -2.91 4.69
C ARG A 22 1.26 -3.22 3.63
N ALA A 23 2.26 -2.35 3.55
CA ALA A 23 3.49 -2.55 2.77
C ALA A 23 3.25 -2.92 1.30
N PRO A 24 2.39 -2.18 0.57
CA PRO A 24 1.95 -2.56 -0.76
C PRO A 24 3.10 -2.74 -1.76
N ALA A 25 4.17 -1.93 -1.66
CA ALA A 25 5.35 -2.05 -2.51
C ALA A 25 6.09 -3.39 -2.33
N HIS A 26 6.23 -3.85 -1.07
CA HIS A 26 6.85 -5.14 -0.79
C HIS A 26 6.04 -6.28 -1.38
N PHE A 27 4.72 -6.30 -1.17
CA PHE A 27 3.86 -7.36 -1.70
C PHE A 27 3.75 -7.32 -3.23
N ALA A 28 3.85 -6.14 -3.85
CA ALA A 28 3.90 -6.01 -5.30
C ALA A 28 5.19 -6.60 -5.88
N LEU A 29 6.35 -6.24 -5.35
CA LEU A 29 7.63 -6.79 -5.81
C LEU A 29 7.78 -8.28 -5.48
N TYR A 30 7.39 -8.68 -4.27
CA TYR A 30 7.30 -10.09 -3.91
C TYR A 30 6.39 -10.83 -4.88
N GLY A 31 5.22 -10.28 -5.23
CA GLY A 31 4.30 -10.83 -6.23
C GLY A 31 4.75 -10.73 -7.69
N ARG A 32 5.93 -10.16 -8.00
CA ARG A 32 6.44 -9.89 -9.35
C ARG A 32 5.48 -9.05 -10.21
N ALA A 33 4.83 -8.07 -9.59
CA ALA A 33 3.97 -7.13 -10.30
C ALA A 33 4.76 -6.36 -11.37
N THR A 34 4.14 -6.09 -12.51
CA THR A 34 4.69 -5.25 -13.58
C THR A 34 4.13 -3.84 -13.58
N GLU A 35 3.08 -3.59 -12.77
CA GLU A 35 2.43 -2.29 -12.62
C GLU A 35 2.16 -2.00 -11.15
N PHE A 36 2.21 -0.72 -10.81
CA PHE A 36 1.92 -0.20 -9.48
C PHE A 36 1.27 1.18 -9.57
N GLY A 37 1.04 1.83 -8.44
CA GLY A 37 0.34 3.09 -8.44
C GLY A 37 0.10 3.68 -7.06
N ALA A 38 -0.77 4.69 -7.03
CA ALA A 38 -1.24 5.38 -5.84
C ALA A 38 -2.76 5.61 -5.95
N THR A 39 -3.46 5.58 -4.82
CA THR A 39 -4.93 5.64 -4.80
C THR A 39 -5.41 6.71 -3.81
N ALA A 40 -6.29 7.60 -4.26
CA ALA A 40 -7.07 8.47 -3.38
C ALA A 40 -8.49 7.90 -3.25
N HIS A 41 -8.98 7.74 -2.02
CA HIS A 41 -10.29 7.14 -1.79
C HIS A 41 -11.01 7.76 -0.60
N VAL A 42 -12.34 7.64 -0.58
CA VAL A 42 -13.16 8.00 0.57
C VAL A 42 -12.82 7.05 1.72
N MET A 43 -12.59 7.58 2.90
CA MET A 43 -12.42 6.79 4.12
C MET A 43 -13.77 6.21 4.54
N VAL A 44 -13.78 4.91 4.81
CA VAL A 44 -14.89 4.19 5.41
C VAL A 44 -14.40 3.50 6.69
N ALA A 45 -15.26 2.78 7.40
CA ALA A 45 -14.91 2.13 8.67
C ALA A 45 -13.69 1.20 8.58
N ARG A 46 -13.48 0.56 7.41
CA ARG A 46 -12.34 -0.30 7.13
C ARG A 46 -11.38 0.40 6.16
N ALA A 47 -10.07 0.34 6.46
CA ALA A 47 -9.03 0.93 5.61
C ALA A 47 -9.12 0.41 4.17
N ASP A 48 -8.74 1.18 3.15
CA ASP A 48 -8.62 0.70 1.76
C ASP A 48 -9.84 -0.08 1.22
N GLU A 49 -11.05 0.35 1.58
CA GLU A 49 -12.30 -0.29 1.13
C GLU A 49 -13.36 0.71 0.66
N GLY A 50 -13.08 2.01 0.77
CA GLY A 50 -14.03 3.03 0.37
C GLY A 50 -13.96 3.37 -1.12
N PRO A 51 -14.97 4.08 -1.65
CA PRO A 51 -15.01 4.55 -3.03
C PRO A 51 -13.73 5.26 -3.48
N ILE A 52 -13.18 4.86 -4.63
CA ILE A 52 -11.97 5.46 -5.21
C ILE A 52 -12.36 6.74 -5.93
N VAL A 53 -11.62 7.83 -5.69
CA VAL A 53 -11.86 9.17 -6.26
C VAL A 53 -10.67 9.71 -7.05
N GLY A 54 -9.52 9.04 -6.97
CA GLY A 54 -8.33 9.33 -7.75
C GLY A 54 -7.44 8.10 -7.84
N LEU A 55 -6.79 7.91 -8.98
CA LEU A 55 -5.90 6.78 -9.25
C LEU A 55 -4.79 7.23 -10.19
N GLU A 56 -3.54 6.95 -9.82
CA GLU A 56 -2.36 7.14 -10.66
C GLU A 56 -1.63 5.81 -10.79
N MET A 57 -1.39 5.35 -12.01
CA MET A 57 -0.75 4.07 -12.31
C MET A 57 0.57 4.28 -13.06
N PHE A 58 1.50 3.33 -12.91
CA PHE A 58 2.75 3.31 -13.66
C PHE A 58 3.31 1.89 -13.78
N SER A 59 4.08 1.63 -14.84
CA SER A 59 4.83 0.38 -14.99
C SER A 59 6.02 0.34 -14.04
N ILE A 60 6.30 -0.82 -13.45
CA ILE A 60 7.46 -1.05 -12.59
C ILE A 60 8.67 -1.38 -13.47
N PRO A 61 9.74 -0.57 -13.47
CA PRO A 61 10.97 -0.90 -14.18
C PRO A 61 11.61 -2.20 -13.67
N PRO A 62 12.26 -3.00 -14.52
CA PRO A 62 13.02 -4.17 -14.07
C PRO A 62 14.10 -3.78 -13.06
N GLY A 63 14.30 -4.60 -12.01
CA GLY A 63 15.29 -4.35 -10.98
C GLY A 63 14.94 -3.22 -9.99
N THR A 64 13.69 -2.76 -9.97
CA THR A 64 13.22 -1.76 -8.99
C THR A 64 13.28 -2.33 -7.58
N SER A 65 13.96 -1.62 -6.67
CA SER A 65 13.96 -1.94 -5.23
C SER A 65 12.68 -1.45 -4.55
N VAL A 66 12.40 -1.96 -3.35
CA VAL A 66 11.25 -1.49 -2.54
C VAL A 66 11.31 0.02 -2.33
N ALA A 67 12.46 0.56 -1.91
CA ALA A 67 12.63 1.98 -1.64
C ALA A 67 12.36 2.84 -2.90
N SER A 68 12.83 2.39 -4.07
CA SER A 68 12.55 3.07 -5.33
C SER A 68 11.07 3.00 -5.71
N LEU A 69 10.41 1.85 -5.53
CA LEU A 69 8.99 1.70 -5.82
C LEU A 69 8.12 2.58 -4.91
N GLU A 70 8.44 2.63 -3.60
CA GLU A 70 7.77 3.53 -2.65
C GLU A 70 7.98 4.99 -3.04
N GLY A 71 9.20 5.39 -3.39
CA GLY A 71 9.50 6.73 -3.87
C GLY A 71 8.66 7.12 -5.09
N MET A 72 8.55 6.23 -6.08
CA MET A 72 7.68 6.43 -7.25
C MET A 72 6.21 6.59 -6.85
N ALA A 73 5.71 5.76 -5.92
CA ALA A 73 4.34 5.85 -5.41
C ALA A 73 4.08 7.18 -4.68
N TYR A 74 5.03 7.68 -3.87
CA TYR A 74 4.91 8.98 -3.20
C TYR A 74 4.91 10.16 -4.16
N VAL A 75 5.67 10.09 -5.26
CA VAL A 75 5.60 11.11 -6.33
C VAL A 75 4.19 11.12 -6.95
N ARG A 76 3.60 9.95 -7.20
CA ARG A 76 2.22 9.83 -7.72
C ARG A 76 1.17 10.27 -6.69
N LEU A 77 1.36 9.99 -5.41
CA LEU A 77 0.50 10.53 -4.34
C LEU A 77 0.50 12.05 -4.29
N SER A 78 1.69 12.65 -4.43
CA SER A 78 1.83 14.11 -4.45
C SER A 78 1.09 14.72 -5.64
N LEU A 79 1.18 14.08 -6.82
CA LEU A 79 0.43 14.47 -8.01
C LEU A 79 -1.09 14.32 -7.82
N LEU A 80 -1.55 13.21 -7.23
CA LEU A 80 -2.97 13.01 -6.89
C LEU A 80 -3.47 14.09 -5.96
N PHE A 81 -2.74 14.35 -4.88
CA PHE A 81 -3.10 15.38 -3.91
C PHE A 81 -3.18 16.74 -4.59
N TRP A 82 -2.18 17.12 -5.39
CA TRP A 82 -2.18 18.37 -6.13
C TRP A 82 -3.39 18.51 -7.05
N THR A 83 -3.69 17.46 -7.82
CA THR A 83 -4.85 17.40 -8.72
C THR A 83 -6.19 17.55 -7.97
N LEU A 84 -6.28 16.94 -6.79
CA LEU A 84 -7.49 16.96 -5.96
C LEU A 84 -7.56 18.13 -4.98
N ALA A 85 -6.50 18.92 -4.81
CA ALA A 85 -6.41 19.96 -3.78
C ALA A 85 -7.53 21.02 -3.91
N LYS A 86 -7.75 21.53 -5.13
CA LYS A 86 -8.81 22.52 -5.39
C LYS A 86 -10.22 21.99 -5.10
N PRO A 87 -10.65 20.82 -5.63
CA PRO A 87 -11.98 20.32 -5.33
C PRO A 87 -12.12 19.89 -3.86
N LEU A 88 -11.08 19.33 -3.22
CA LEU A 88 -11.10 19.02 -1.77
C LEU A 88 -11.32 20.27 -0.92
N ALA A 89 -10.71 21.40 -1.28
CA ALA A 89 -10.80 22.64 -0.51
C ALA A 89 -12.09 23.44 -0.74
N ARG A 90 -12.75 23.25 -1.89
CA ARG A 90 -13.83 24.16 -2.34
C ARG A 90 -15.18 23.51 -2.51
N ARG A 91 -15.27 22.19 -2.65
CA ARG A 91 -16.56 21.51 -2.83
C ARG A 91 -17.20 21.20 -1.49
N SER A 92 -18.48 21.54 -1.37
CA SER A 92 -19.34 21.06 -0.28
C SER A 92 -19.77 19.62 -0.50
N GLU A 93 -19.88 19.19 -1.76
CA GLU A 93 -20.23 17.82 -2.15
C GLU A 93 -19.01 16.89 -2.16
N ARG A 94 -19.28 15.58 -2.02
CA ARG A 94 -18.22 14.55 -2.12
C ARG A 94 -17.60 14.54 -3.52
N LEU A 95 -16.31 14.17 -3.59
CA LEU A 95 -15.63 13.98 -4.85
C LEU A 95 -16.31 12.86 -5.67
N PRO A 96 -16.38 13.00 -7.01
CA PRO A 96 -16.95 11.98 -7.86
C PRO A 96 -16.13 10.70 -7.77
N GLN A 97 -16.83 9.57 -7.68
CA GLN A 97 -16.22 8.25 -7.67
C GLN A 97 -15.76 7.84 -9.08
N LEU A 98 -14.59 7.22 -9.17
CA LEU A 98 -14.10 6.54 -10.36
C LEU A 98 -14.69 5.13 -10.47
N PRO A 99 -14.86 4.56 -11.68
CA PRO A 99 -15.30 3.18 -11.89
C PRO A 99 -14.22 2.14 -11.58
N ALA A 100 -13.42 2.36 -10.52
CA ALA A 100 -12.40 1.46 -10.00
C ALA A 100 -12.87 0.83 -8.68
N ARG A 101 -12.36 -0.37 -8.38
CA ARG A 101 -12.67 -1.10 -7.15
C ARG A 101 -11.40 -1.63 -6.52
N TRP A 102 -11.37 -1.65 -5.20
CA TRP A 102 -10.39 -2.43 -4.44
C TRP A 102 -10.48 -3.89 -4.84
N SER A 103 -9.32 -4.52 -4.98
CA SER A 103 -9.17 -5.91 -5.38
C SER A 103 -7.88 -6.49 -4.79
N GLY A 104 -7.55 -7.74 -5.12
CA GLY A 104 -6.38 -8.41 -4.56
C GLY A 104 -6.57 -8.80 -3.09
N THR A 105 -5.46 -9.12 -2.43
CA THR A 105 -5.45 -9.52 -1.02
C THR A 105 -5.05 -8.33 -0.16
N LYS A 106 -5.90 -7.99 0.81
CA LYS A 106 -5.62 -6.95 1.78
C LYS A 106 -4.63 -7.44 2.83
N THR A 107 -3.41 -6.93 2.76
CA THR A 107 -2.31 -7.39 3.61
C THR A 107 -2.32 -6.69 4.96
N THR A 108 -1.92 -7.42 5.99
CA THR A 108 -1.93 -6.98 7.38
C THR A 108 -0.51 -6.86 7.93
N ARG A 109 -0.38 -6.31 9.15
CA ARG A 109 0.89 -6.37 9.90
C ARG A 109 1.37 -7.82 10.11
N ARG A 110 0.44 -8.76 10.30
CA ARG A 110 0.77 -10.18 10.50
C ARG A 110 1.35 -10.78 9.22
N ASP A 111 0.78 -10.47 8.07
CA ASP A 111 1.28 -10.97 6.78
C ASP A 111 2.69 -10.45 6.49
N TYR A 112 2.92 -9.15 6.75
CA TYR A 112 4.25 -8.55 6.62
C TYR A 112 5.27 -9.21 7.56
N ALA A 113 4.91 -9.39 8.83
CA ALA A 113 5.78 -10.06 9.80
C ALA A 113 6.12 -11.51 9.38
N ALA A 114 5.15 -12.25 8.83
CA ALA A 114 5.35 -13.63 8.40
C ALA A 114 6.38 -13.77 7.25
N LEU A 115 6.52 -12.76 6.39
CA LEU A 115 7.54 -12.76 5.33
C LEU A 115 8.95 -12.39 5.83
N ARG A 116 9.05 -11.74 6.99
CA ARG A 116 10.34 -11.46 7.64
C ARG A 116 10.86 -12.63 8.47
N GLU A 117 9.99 -13.54 8.88
CA GLU A 117 10.38 -14.77 9.56
C GLU A 117 10.99 -15.78 8.56
N ILE A 118 12.10 -16.39 8.95
CA ILE A 118 12.83 -17.37 8.11
C ILE A 118 12.76 -18.76 8.77
N PRO A 119 11.89 -19.66 8.29
CA PRO A 119 11.85 -21.04 8.74
C PRO A 119 13.16 -21.78 8.46
N ARG A 120 13.51 -22.76 9.30
CA ARG A 120 14.75 -23.55 9.13
C ARG A 120 14.75 -24.41 7.87
N ASP A 121 13.57 -24.78 7.39
CA ASP A 121 13.32 -25.61 6.21
C ASP A 121 12.94 -24.78 4.97
N ILE A 122 13.16 -23.46 5.00
CA ILE A 122 12.88 -22.58 3.86
C ILE A 122 13.67 -23.05 2.63
N LYS A 123 12.99 -23.11 1.48
CA LYS A 123 13.65 -23.41 0.21
C LYS A 123 14.53 -22.24 -0.22
N LYS A 124 15.64 -22.53 -0.90
CA LYS A 124 16.61 -21.51 -1.33
C LYS A 124 15.97 -20.43 -2.20
N ASP A 125 15.13 -20.81 -3.15
CA ASP A 125 14.44 -19.88 -4.07
C ASP A 125 13.50 -18.92 -3.32
N GLU A 126 12.78 -19.43 -2.32
CA GLU A 126 11.93 -18.61 -1.46
C GLU A 126 12.76 -17.70 -0.52
N LEU A 127 13.87 -18.20 0.02
CA LEU A 127 14.79 -17.39 0.83
C LEU A 127 15.41 -16.25 0.01
N ASP A 128 15.92 -16.55 -1.18
CA ASP A 128 16.51 -15.54 -2.08
C ASP A 128 15.48 -14.44 -2.39
N ARG A 129 14.23 -14.81 -2.69
CA ARG A 129 13.13 -13.87 -2.95
C ARG A 129 12.78 -13.01 -1.73
N ARG A 130 12.80 -13.59 -0.53
CA ARG A 130 12.57 -12.84 0.72
C ARG A 130 13.71 -11.87 1.00
N ILE A 131 14.95 -12.28 0.78
CA ILE A 131 16.13 -11.40 0.93
C ILE A 131 16.02 -10.23 -0.06
N GLU A 132 15.68 -10.50 -1.33
CA GLU A 132 15.54 -9.47 -2.36
C GLU A 132 14.55 -8.36 -1.98
N VAL A 133 13.43 -8.73 -1.35
CA VAL A 133 12.32 -7.78 -1.08
C VAL A 133 12.30 -7.26 0.35
N PHE A 134 12.71 -8.06 1.33
CA PHE A 134 12.60 -7.75 2.76
C PHE A 134 13.95 -7.68 3.47
N GLY A 135 15.07 -7.96 2.79
CA GLY A 135 16.40 -8.04 3.39
C GLY A 135 16.92 -6.73 3.98
N ASP A 136 16.38 -5.59 3.53
CA ASP A 136 16.72 -4.27 4.07
C ASP A 136 15.91 -3.92 5.34
N ASP A 137 14.92 -4.73 5.73
CA ASP A 137 14.19 -4.55 6.99
C ASP A 137 15.08 -4.97 8.18
N PRO A 138 15.25 -4.11 9.21
CA PRO A 138 16.13 -4.40 10.34
C PRO A 138 15.72 -5.61 11.17
N ASP A 139 14.45 -6.02 11.14
CA ASP A 139 13.95 -7.21 11.82
C ASP A 139 13.99 -8.46 10.94
N PHE A 140 14.48 -8.39 9.70
CA PHE A 140 14.50 -9.52 8.77
C PHE A 140 15.35 -10.67 9.32
N GLY A 141 14.77 -11.87 9.39
CA GLY A 141 15.43 -13.06 9.95
C GLY A 141 15.61 -13.03 11.47
N SER A 142 15.18 -11.97 12.16
CA SER A 142 15.26 -11.92 13.62
C SER A 142 14.23 -12.86 14.25
N PRO A 143 14.60 -13.67 15.27
CA PRO A 143 13.62 -14.43 16.03
C PRO A 143 12.63 -13.46 16.68
N ARG A 144 11.33 -13.78 16.68
CA ARG A 144 10.35 -13.00 17.45
C ARG A 144 10.81 -12.90 18.90
N THR A 145 11.27 -11.73 19.34
CA THR A 145 11.15 -11.35 20.74
C THR A 145 9.67 -11.11 20.98
N PHE A 146 9.00 -12.09 21.58
CA PHE A 146 7.69 -11.88 22.15
C PHE A 146 7.86 -10.83 23.27
N VAL A 147 7.70 -9.56 22.94
CA VAL A 147 7.35 -8.59 23.97
C VAL A 147 5.90 -8.90 24.31
N SER A 148 5.75 -9.68 25.39
CA SER A 148 4.46 -9.86 26.06
C SER A 148 3.90 -8.47 26.35
N ALA A 149 2.82 -8.10 25.65
CA ALA A 149 2.03 -6.95 26.07
C ALA A 149 1.34 -7.33 27.39
N ALA A 150 1.78 -6.72 28.48
CA ALA A 150 1.01 -6.60 29.71
C ALA A 150 -0.07 -5.54 29.56
#